data_AF-X0YNS0-F1
#
_entry.id   AF-X0YNS0-F1
#
_cell.length_a   1.000
_cell.length_b   1.000
_cell.length_c   1.000
_cell.angle_alpha   90.00
_cell.angle_beta   90.00
_cell.angle_gamma   90.00
#
_symmetry.space_group_name_H-M   'P 1'
#
loop_
_entity.id
_entity.type
_entity.pdbx_description
1 polymer ?
#
loop_
_entity_poly.entity_id
_entity_poly.type
_entity_poly.pdbx_seq_one_letter_code
_entity_poly.pdbx_strand_id
1 'polypeptide(L)' 'MTVTCKYCKKKFHKGKTSEFGRLSKHIWKEHKDKQRAAIKRGQKAKSKQLDEELQYTDDM' A
#
# COMPACT_ATOMS: atom_id res chain seq x y z
N MET A 1 20.58 -4.61 -1.38
CA MET A 1 19.22 -4.84 -1.86
C MET A 1 18.83 -3.69 -2.76
N THR A 2 17.96 -3.93 -3.73
CA THR A 2 17.47 -2.89 -4.65
C THR A 2 15.96 -2.97 -4.69
N VAL A 3 15.31 -1.91 -4.27
CA VAL A 3 13.86 -1.83 -4.22
C VAL A 3 13.38 -1.20 -5.53
N THR A 4 12.48 -1.87 -6.24
CA THR A 4 11.96 -1.38 -7.52
C THR A 4 10.53 -0.86 -7.36
N CYS A 5 10.24 0.31 -7.92
CA CYS A 5 8.88 0.82 -7.94
C CYS A 5 7.99 -0.04 -8.85
N LYS A 6 6.89 -0.58 -8.31
CA LYS A 6 5.95 -1.43 -9.06
C LYS A 6 5.29 -0.70 -10.24
N TYR A 7 5.22 0.63 -10.20
CA TYR A 7 4.47 1.42 -11.18
C TYR A 7 5.31 1.95 -12.34
N CYS A 8 6.51 2.47 -12.06
CA CYS A 8 7.41 3.04 -13.09
C CYS A 8 8.71 2.26 -13.26
N LYS A 9 8.88 1.14 -12.53
CA LYS A 9 10.07 0.27 -12.59
C LYS A 9 11.40 0.98 -12.25
N LYS A 10 11.34 2.17 -11.66
CA LYS A 10 12.53 2.89 -11.17
C LYS A 10 13.18 2.11 -10.03
N LYS A 11 14.49 1.89 -10.14
CA LYS A 11 15.29 1.15 -9.15
C LYS A 11 15.82 2.11 -8.09
N PHE A 12 15.63 1.76 -6.83
CA PHE A 12 16.20 2.44 -5.67
C PHE A 12 17.30 1.56 -5.10
N HIS A 13 18.53 2.03 -5.23
CA HIS A 13 19.71 1.36 -4.70
C HIS A 13 19.94 1.76 -3.24
N LYS A 14 20.60 0.86 -2.49
CA LYS A 14 21.07 1.13 -1.14
C LYS A 14 22.00 2.34 -1.15
N GLY A 15 21.63 3.40 -0.44
CA GLY A 15 22.44 4.61 -0.26
C GLY A 15 22.49 5.01 1.22
N LYS A 16 22.82 6.28 1.51
CA LYS A 16 22.84 6.83 2.89
C LYS A 16 21.50 6.75 3.61
N THR A 17 20.39 6.75 2.88
CA THR A 17 19.02 6.69 3.41
C THR A 17 18.34 5.42 2.97
N SER A 18 17.42 4.91 3.81
CA SER A 18 16.67 3.68 3.54
C SER A 18 16.02 3.70 2.15
N GLU A 19 16.25 2.63 1.40
CA GLU A 19 15.71 2.35 0.07
C GLU A 19 14.17 2.35 0.07
N PHE A 20 13.53 1.85 1.14
CA PHE A 20 12.08 1.90 1.33
C PHE A 20 11.55 3.32 1.54
N GLY A 21 12.27 4.16 2.30
CA GLY A 21 11.87 5.54 2.53
C GLY A 21 11.88 6.37 1.24
N ARG A 22 12.88 6.14 0.38
CA ARG A 22 12.96 6.77 -0.94
C ARG A 22 11.87 6.25 -1.89
N LEU A 23 11.62 4.94 -1.89
CA LEU A 23 10.52 4.36 -2.66
C LEU A 23 9.18 4.95 -2.22
N SER A 24 8.91 5.02 -0.91
CA SER A 24 7.66 5.53 -0.37
C SER A 24 7.44 6.99 -0.79
N LYS A 25 8.43 7.86 -0.60
CA LYS A 25 8.37 9.26 -1.06
C LYS A 25 8.13 9.37 -2.57
N HIS A 26 8.78 8.51 -3.36
CA HIS A 26 8.58 8.48 -4.81
C HIS A 26 7.15 8.07 -5.19
N ILE A 27 6.59 7.04 -4.55
CA ILE A 27 5.21 6.61 -4.80
C ILE A 27 4.23 7.74 -4.45
N TRP A 28 4.42 8.42 -3.32
CA TRP A 28 3.56 9.53 -2.91
C TRP A 28 3.65 10.76 -3.82
N LYS A 29 4.81 11.01 -4.45
CA LYS A 29 5.02 12.14 -5.36
C LYS A 29 4.52 11.83 -6.78
N GLU A 30 4.94 10.70 -7.36
CA GLU A 30 4.74 10.38 -8.78
C GLU A 30 3.53 9.49 -9.04
N HIS A 31 3.06 8.74 -8.03
CA HIS A 31 2.00 7.75 -8.15
C HIS A 31 0.91 7.94 -7.10
N LYS A 32 0.66 9.19 -6.72
CA LYS A 32 -0.29 9.58 -5.67
C LYS A 32 -1.68 8.99 -5.90
N ASP A 33 -2.18 9.02 -7.13
CA ASP A 33 -3.51 8.49 -7.47
C ASP A 33 -3.59 6.97 -7.29
N LYS A 34 -2.54 6.25 -7.68
CA LYS A 34 -2.46 4.79 -7.50
C LYS A 34 -2.37 4.42 -6.02
N GLN A 35 -1.62 5.21 -5.24
CA GLN A 35 -1.51 5.01 -3.80
C GLN A 35 -2.85 5.28 -3.09
N ARG A 36 -3.56 6.35 -3.47
CA ARG A 36 -4.91 6.64 -2.95
C ARG A 36 -5.91 5.54 -3.29
N ALA A 37 -5.87 5.03 -4.52
CA ALA A 37 -6.72 3.92 -4.94
C ALA A 37 -6.42 2.64 -4.15
N ALA A 38 -5.15 2.33 -3.88
CA ALA A 38 -4.75 1.19 -3.07
C ALA A 38 -5.24 1.33 -1.62
N ILE A 39 -5.13 2.51 -1.01
CA ILE A 39 -5.66 2.77 0.34
C ILE A 39 -7.17 2.60 0.39
N LYS A 40 -7.91 3.15 -0.58
CA LYS A 40 -9.38 3.01 -0.64
C LYS A 40 -9.80 1.55 -0.80
N ARG A 41 -9.06 0.76 -1.58
CA ARG A 41 -9.29 -0.69 -1.70
C ARG A 41 -8.99 -1.42 -0.40
N GLY A 42 -7.89 -1.08 0.28
CA GLY A 42 -7.55 -1.65 1.59
C GLY A 42 -8.59 -1.35 2.66
N GLN A 43 -9.14 -0.13 2.68
CA GLN A 43 -10.23 0.25 3.58
C GLN A 43 -11.51 -0.54 3.30
N LYS A 44 -11.88 -0.73 2.02
CA LYS A 44 -13.03 -1.57 1.64
C LYS A 44 -12.84 -3.05 1.96
N ALA A 45 -11.62 -3.57 1.81
CA ALA A 45 -11.31 -4.95 2.17
C ALA A 45 -11.43 -5.15 3.70
N LYS A 46 -10.93 -4.18 4.48
CA LYS A 46 -11.03 -4.20 5.94
C LYS A 46 -12.48 -4.06 6.42
N SER A 47 -13.30 -3.24 5.76
CA SER A 47 -14.73 -3.15 6.10
C SER A 47 -15.45 -4.45 5.78
N LYS A 48 -15.15 -5.10 4.64
CA LYS A 48 -15.74 -6.40 4.30
C LYS A 48 -15.36 -7.49 5.30
N GLN A 49 -14.09 -7.53 5.73
CA GLN A 49 -13.64 -8.47 6.76
C GLN A 49 -14.36 -8.22 8.09
N LEU A 50 -14.53 -6.96 8.47
CA LEU A 50 -15.24 -6.59 9.70
C LEU A 50 -16.74 -6.95 9.63
N ASP A 51 -17.38 -6.75 8.48
CA ASP A 51 -18.79 -7.15 8.27
C ASP A 51 -18.96 -8.67 8.35
N GLU A 52 -18.02 -9.44 7.81
CA GLU A 52 -18.03 -10.91 7.84
C GLU A 52 -17.78 -11.45 9.26
N GLU A 53 -16.92 -10.78 10.04
CA GLU A 53 -16.71 -11.06 11.46
C GLU A 53 -17.91 -10.65 12.32
N LEU A 54 -18.59 -9.54 12.02
CA LEU A 54 -19.80 -9.11 12.74
C LEU A 54 -20.97 -10.06 12.48
N GLN A 55 -21.17 -10.46 11.23
CA GLN A 55 -22.26 -11.37 10.84
C GLN A 55 -22.08 -12.75 11.49
N TYR A 56 -20.83 -13.22 11.64
CA TYR A 56 -20.53 -14.45 12.38
C TYR A 56 -20.89 -14.37 13.88
N THR A 57 -20.82 -13.19 14.50
CA THR A 57 -21.19 -13.00 15.91
C THR A 57 -22.68 -12.78 16.18
N ASP A 58 -23.46 -12.37 15.17
CA ASP A 58 -24.92 -12.21 15.28
C ASP A 58 -25.69 -13.53 15.02
N ASP A 59 -25.10 -14.48 14.27
CA ASP A 59 -25.69 -15.79 13.93
C ASP A 59 -25.33 -16.92 14.95
N MET A 60 -24.75 -16.59 16.12
CA MET A 60 -24.43 -17.49 17.25
C MET A 60 -25.21 -17.12 18.50
#